data_AF-A0A1Q7JHZ2-F1
#
_entry.id   AF-A0A1Q7JHZ2-F1
#
_cell.length_a   1.000
_cell.length_b   1.000
_cell.length_c   1.000
_cell.angle_alpha   90.00
_cell.angle_beta   90.00
_cell.angle_gamma   90.00
#
_symmetry.space_group_name_H-M   'P 1'
#
loop_
_entity.id
_entity.type
_entity.pdbx_description
1 polymer ?
#
loop_
_entity_poly.entity_id
_entity_poly.type
_entity_poly.pdbx_seq_one_letter_code
_entity_poly.pdbx_strand_id
1 'polypeptide(L)'
;MDAHRAERCNPLARRGGERALVCLRQACGNFDAGKASRHPDILANNIVHDNGGRGVYLYRSEHVDVVNNTAWNNMLSSSTYIQSGEIDALDSSDVNVINNVAVNLVGKDVTYDDGNHYDYNLWDGARVPFKWGHDIAGKANLTDPGGGNFAPRAGSPALRSGTNVLAPADDFLGNSRPAGAIDRGAIQVSQ
;
A
#
# COMPACT_ATOMS: atom_id res chain seq x y z
N MET A 1 -13.62 -24.47 18.82
CA MET A 1 -14.88 -23.75 18.59
C MET A 1 -14.50 -22.48 17.87
N ASP A 2 -14.98 -22.38 16.64
CA ASP A 2 -14.40 -21.62 15.53
C ASP A 2 -14.36 -20.11 15.72
N ALA A 3 -13.20 -19.52 15.40
CA ALA A 3 -13.03 -18.09 15.23
C ALA A 3 -12.60 -17.76 13.80
N HIS A 4 -13.34 -18.29 12.81
CA HIS A 4 -13.37 -17.70 11.47
C HIS A 4 -14.21 -16.42 11.53
N ARG A 5 -13.59 -15.34 12.00
CA ARG A 5 -14.16 -13.99 11.88
C ARG A 5 -14.15 -13.63 10.41
N ALA A 6 -15.32 -13.68 9.78
CA ALA A 6 -15.53 -13.39 8.37
C ALA A 6 -14.89 -12.05 7.96
N GLU A 7 -13.84 -12.12 7.15
CA GLU A 7 -13.25 -11.01 6.42
C GLU A 7 -14.29 -10.51 5.40
N ARG A 8 -15.02 -9.43 5.74
CA ARG A 8 -15.91 -8.77 4.79
C ARG A 8 -15.09 -7.88 3.86
N CYS A 9 -14.58 -8.48 2.77
CA CYS A 9 -14.14 -7.72 1.60
C CYS A 9 -15.39 -7.17 0.90
N ASN A 10 -15.57 -5.84 0.87
CA ASN A 10 -16.59 -5.22 0.02
C ASN A 10 -15.90 -4.77 -1.28
N PRO A 11 -16.09 -5.48 -2.41
CA PRO A 11 -15.54 -5.06 -3.69
C PRO A 11 -16.13 -3.70 -4.08
N LEU A 12 -15.27 -2.79 -4.55
CA LEU A 12 -15.60 -1.42 -4.97
C LEU A 12 -16.91 -1.34 -5.80
N ALA A 13 -17.69 -0.30 -5.53
CA ALA A 13 -18.98 -0.04 -6.14
C ALA A 13 -18.88 0.04 -7.69
N ARG A 14 -19.74 -0.73 -8.37
CA ARG A 14 -19.75 -0.90 -9.83
C ARG A 14 -20.21 0.35 -10.58
N ARG A 15 -19.38 0.90 -11.47
CA ARG A 15 -19.78 1.47 -12.79
C ARG A 15 -18.64 1.35 -13.82
N GLY A 16 -18.76 0.37 -14.72
CA GLY A 16 -18.14 0.36 -16.07
C GLY A 16 -16.64 0.02 -16.18
N GLY A 17 -16.32 -1.01 -16.97
CA GLY A 17 -14.95 -1.45 -17.30
C GLY A 17 -14.40 -2.49 -16.32
N GLU A 18 -13.82 -3.57 -16.82
CA GLU A 18 -13.32 -4.70 -16.02
C GLU A 18 -12.27 -4.27 -14.99
N ARG A 19 -12.45 -4.64 -13.71
CA ARG A 19 -11.56 -4.28 -12.58
C ARG A 19 -11.18 -5.53 -11.81
N ALA A 20 -10.00 -6.09 -12.08
CA ALA A 20 -9.46 -7.16 -11.27
C ALA A 20 -8.66 -6.56 -10.10
N LEU A 21 -9.35 -6.32 -8.98
CA LEU A 21 -8.72 -6.04 -7.69
C LEU A 21 -8.57 -7.37 -6.94
N VAL A 22 -7.42 -8.02 -7.05
CA VAL A 22 -7.13 -9.23 -6.26
C VAL A 22 -6.43 -8.80 -4.98
N CYS A 23 -7.20 -8.75 -3.92
CA CYS A 23 -6.70 -8.63 -2.57
C CYS A 23 -7.10 -9.87 -1.77
N LEU A 24 -6.14 -10.72 -1.47
CA LEU A 24 -6.34 -11.89 -0.61
C LEU A 24 -5.63 -11.61 0.72
N ARG A 25 -6.24 -11.99 1.85
CA ARG A 25 -5.87 -11.61 3.23
C ARG A 25 -5.71 -10.09 3.44
N GLN A 26 -6.84 -9.41 3.62
CA GLN A 26 -6.88 -8.00 4.00
C GLN A 26 -7.56 -7.81 5.36
N ALA A 27 -7.07 -6.82 6.09
CA ALA A 27 -7.93 -6.02 6.93
C ALA A 27 -8.13 -4.68 6.22
N CYS A 28 -9.39 -4.34 5.91
CA CYS A 28 -9.76 -3.05 5.32
C CYS A 28 -10.12 -2.07 6.44
N GLY A 29 -9.54 -0.86 6.40
CA GLY A 29 -9.99 0.27 7.23
C GLY A 29 -11.32 0.83 6.73
N ASN A 30 -12.02 1.61 7.56
CA ASN A 30 -13.24 2.30 7.16
C ASN A 30 -12.98 3.20 5.95
N PHE A 31 -13.76 3.02 4.87
CA PHE A 31 -13.79 3.93 3.72
C PHE A 31 -14.53 5.22 4.11
N ASP A 32 -13.93 6.09 4.91
CA ASP A 32 -14.41 7.47 5.01
C ASP A 32 -13.86 8.24 3.82
N ALA A 33 -14.74 8.49 2.84
CA ALA A 33 -14.51 9.32 1.65
C ALA A 33 -14.39 10.81 2.00
N GLY A 34 -13.64 11.14 3.05
CA GLY A 34 -13.29 12.49 3.45
C GLY A 34 -12.30 13.12 2.46
N LYS A 35 -12.79 13.53 1.28
CA LYS A 35 -12.22 14.55 0.37
C LYS A 35 -10.69 14.57 0.12
N ALA A 36 -10.00 13.44 0.17
CA ALA A 36 -8.57 13.40 -0.16
C ALA A 36 -8.28 12.89 -1.58
N SER A 37 -9.14 12.02 -2.14
CA SER A 37 -8.90 11.39 -3.44
C SER A 37 -9.03 12.37 -4.61
N ARG A 38 -8.11 12.27 -5.58
CA ARG A 38 -8.22 12.92 -6.90
C ARG A 38 -9.14 12.11 -7.81
N HIS A 39 -9.17 10.80 -7.64
CA HIS A 39 -9.93 9.86 -8.45
C HIS A 39 -11.17 9.30 -7.73
N PRO A 40 -12.18 8.81 -8.47
CA PRO A 40 -13.35 8.17 -7.87
C PRO A 40 -13.00 6.85 -7.16
N ASP A 41 -11.95 6.17 -7.61
CA ASP A 41 -11.48 4.92 -7.04
C ASP A 41 -10.22 5.13 -6.23
N ILE A 42 -10.29 4.70 -4.97
CA ILE A 42 -9.18 4.80 -4.03
C ILE A 42 -8.99 3.47 -3.32
N LEU A 43 -7.73 3.05 -3.25
CA LEU A 43 -7.25 1.96 -2.43
C LEU A 43 -6.35 2.56 -1.37
N ALA A 44 -6.88 2.77 -0.16
CA ALA A 44 -6.13 3.44 0.89
C ALA A 44 -6.21 2.78 2.26
N ASN A 45 -5.17 3.02 3.06
CA ASN A 45 -5.02 2.54 4.42
C ASN A 45 -5.15 1.00 4.56
N ASN A 46 -4.87 0.23 3.51
CA ASN A 46 -4.94 -1.23 3.61
C ASN A 46 -3.61 -1.79 4.11
N ILE A 47 -3.70 -2.89 4.86
CA ILE A 47 -2.56 -3.74 5.17
C ILE A 47 -2.73 -5.04 4.39
N VAL A 48 -1.73 -5.40 3.58
CA VAL A 48 -1.76 -6.59 2.73
C VAL A 48 -0.48 -7.39 2.94
N HIS A 49 -0.60 -8.65 3.34
CA HIS A 49 0.60 -9.41 3.73
C HIS A 49 0.51 -10.90 3.47
N ASP A 50 1.69 -11.52 3.35
CA ASP A 50 1.91 -12.96 3.23
C ASP A 50 1.13 -13.62 2.08
N ASN A 51 0.93 -12.88 0.99
CA ASN A 51 0.29 -13.42 -0.21
C ASN A 51 1.28 -14.10 -1.15
N GLY A 52 0.78 -15.08 -1.90
CA GLY A 52 1.53 -15.71 -2.99
C GLY A 52 1.83 -14.74 -4.14
N GLY A 53 0.93 -13.81 -4.42
CA GLY A 53 1.09 -12.75 -5.43
C GLY A 53 1.55 -11.43 -4.82
N ARG A 54 1.48 -10.33 -5.59
CA ARG A 54 1.80 -8.99 -5.12
C ARG A 54 0.86 -8.54 -3.99
N GLY A 55 1.25 -7.52 -3.23
CA GLY A 55 0.42 -6.95 -2.17
C GLY A 55 -0.73 -6.13 -2.77
N VAL A 56 -0.40 -5.08 -3.51
CA VAL A 56 -1.37 -4.29 -4.27
C VAL A 56 -1.02 -4.37 -5.74
N TYR A 57 -1.97 -4.83 -6.55
CA TYR A 57 -1.77 -4.99 -7.99
C TYR A 57 -2.96 -4.39 -8.72
N LEU A 58 -2.72 -3.31 -9.45
CA LEU A 58 -3.66 -2.81 -10.45
C LEU A 58 -3.24 -3.37 -11.80
N TYR A 59 -4.20 -3.92 -12.52
CA TYR A 59 -3.97 -4.43 -13.87
C TYR A 59 -5.01 -3.84 -14.81
N ARG A 60 -4.55 -3.21 -15.89
CA ARG A 60 -5.43 -2.58 -16.90
C ARG A 60 -6.52 -1.71 -16.28
N SER A 61 -6.11 -0.89 -15.32
CA SER A 61 -6.98 0.01 -14.59
C SER A 61 -6.66 1.46 -14.94
N GLU A 62 -7.63 2.35 -14.75
CA GLU A 62 -7.45 3.78 -15.01
C GLU A 62 -8.11 4.60 -13.90
N HIS A 63 -7.54 5.78 -13.61
CA HIS A 63 -8.07 6.72 -12.62
C HIS A 63 -8.20 6.10 -11.22
N VAL A 64 -7.08 5.67 -10.64
CA VAL A 64 -7.05 5.05 -9.31
C VAL A 64 -6.00 5.72 -8.43
N ASP A 65 -6.36 6.00 -7.19
CA ASP A 65 -5.44 6.46 -6.15
C ASP A 65 -5.09 5.30 -5.20
N VAL A 66 -3.82 4.92 -5.13
CA VAL A 66 -3.28 3.91 -4.21
C VAL A 66 -2.47 4.62 -3.13
N VAL A 67 -3.08 4.85 -1.97
CA VAL A 67 -2.56 5.82 -1.00
C VAL A 67 -2.40 5.23 0.39
N ASN A 68 -1.25 5.43 1.03
CA ASN A 68 -1.05 5.04 2.44
C ASN A 68 -1.36 3.56 2.73
N ASN A 69 -1.03 2.64 1.84
CA ASN A 69 -1.13 1.20 2.12
C ASN A 69 0.19 0.68 2.69
N THR A 70 0.13 -0.41 3.47
CA THR A 70 1.29 -1.19 3.89
C THR A 70 1.22 -2.58 3.28
N ALA A 71 2.07 -2.87 2.31
CA ALA A 71 2.25 -4.21 1.75
C ALA A 71 3.51 -4.85 2.35
N TRP A 72 3.38 -6.04 2.94
CA TRP A 72 4.50 -6.70 3.62
C TRP A 72 4.61 -8.19 3.28
N ASN A 73 5.80 -8.61 2.86
CA ASN A 73 6.17 -10.00 2.64
C ASN A 73 5.21 -10.74 1.68
N ASN A 74 4.76 -10.07 0.64
CA ASN A 74 4.00 -10.73 -0.41
C ASN A 74 4.97 -11.36 -1.45
N MET A 75 4.42 -11.78 -2.59
CA MET A 75 5.10 -12.47 -3.68
C MET A 75 5.74 -13.81 -3.29
N LEU A 76 5.15 -14.51 -2.31
CA LEU A 76 5.65 -15.78 -1.78
C LEU A 76 5.61 -16.94 -2.79
N SER A 77 4.87 -16.81 -3.89
CA SER A 77 4.86 -17.81 -4.96
C SER A 77 6.22 -17.92 -5.64
N SER A 78 6.65 -19.16 -5.91
CA SER A 78 7.81 -19.46 -6.76
C SER A 78 7.54 -19.28 -8.26
N SER A 79 6.36 -18.78 -8.63
CA SER A 79 5.99 -18.52 -10.02
C SER A 79 6.96 -17.54 -10.69
N THR A 80 7.43 -17.89 -11.88
CA THR A 80 8.26 -17.03 -12.71
C THR A 80 7.50 -15.86 -13.33
N TYR A 81 6.17 -15.82 -13.20
CA TYR A 81 5.33 -14.72 -13.70
C TYR A 81 5.23 -13.54 -12.72
N ILE A 82 5.71 -13.71 -11.48
CA ILE A 82 5.68 -12.67 -10.45
C ILE A 82 7.12 -12.41 -10.01
N GLN A 83 7.80 -11.50 -10.70
CA GLN A 83 9.22 -11.20 -10.47
C GLN A 83 9.48 -9.83 -9.85
N SER A 84 8.48 -8.94 -9.89
CA SER A 84 8.62 -7.55 -9.48
C SER A 84 7.30 -6.98 -8.97
N GLY A 85 7.37 -5.91 -8.19
CA GLY A 85 6.23 -5.07 -7.81
C GLY A 85 5.48 -5.58 -6.59
N GLU A 86 5.76 -4.99 -5.43
CA GLU A 86 4.99 -5.28 -4.21
C GLU A 86 3.68 -4.47 -4.20
N ILE A 87 3.78 -3.24 -4.72
CA ILE A 87 2.68 -2.33 -5.06
C ILE A 87 2.99 -1.78 -6.45
N ASP A 88 2.21 -2.16 -7.46
CA ASP A 88 2.38 -1.71 -8.84
C ASP A 88 1.06 -1.63 -9.63
N ALA A 89 1.11 -0.97 -10.79
CA ALA A 89 -0.02 -0.69 -11.65
C ALA A 89 0.25 -1.09 -13.11
N LEU A 90 0.48 -2.39 -13.33
CA LEU A 90 0.82 -2.92 -14.64
C LEU A 90 -0.28 -2.68 -15.68
N ASP A 91 0.11 -2.28 -16.89
CA ASP A 91 -0.78 -1.94 -18.01
C ASP A 91 -1.88 -0.92 -17.63
N SER A 92 -1.65 -0.11 -16.59
CA SER A 92 -2.62 0.87 -16.08
C SER A 92 -2.19 2.29 -16.44
N SER A 93 -3.14 3.22 -16.46
CA SER A 93 -2.87 4.63 -16.80
C SER A 93 -3.55 5.59 -15.80
N ASP A 94 -2.98 6.78 -15.60
CA ASP A 94 -3.50 7.78 -14.65
C ASP A 94 -3.73 7.22 -13.23
N VAL A 95 -2.73 6.50 -12.72
CA VAL A 95 -2.70 5.99 -11.34
C VAL A 95 -1.75 6.85 -10.50
N ASN A 96 -2.19 7.22 -9.29
CA ASN A 96 -1.31 7.79 -8.27
C ASN A 96 -0.98 6.73 -7.23
N VAL A 97 0.31 6.49 -6.97
CA VAL A 97 0.78 5.58 -5.92
C VAL A 97 1.57 6.41 -4.91
N ILE A 98 0.94 6.79 -3.80
CA ILE A 98 1.46 7.82 -2.88
C ILE A 98 1.52 7.33 -1.43
N ASN A 99 2.58 7.70 -0.70
CA ASN A 99 2.73 7.41 0.74
C ASN A 99 2.67 5.92 1.12
N ASN A 100 2.89 4.97 0.21
CA ASN A 100 2.79 3.56 0.56
C ASN A 100 4.07 3.06 1.24
N VAL A 101 3.96 1.97 2.00
CA VAL A 101 5.09 1.19 2.51
C VAL A 101 5.01 -0.18 1.87
N ALA A 102 6.07 -0.57 1.18
CA ALA A 102 6.17 -1.86 0.52
C ALA A 102 7.44 -2.57 0.99
N VAL A 103 7.26 -3.74 1.59
CA VAL A 103 8.33 -4.55 2.16
C VAL A 103 8.37 -5.90 1.46
N ASN A 104 9.44 -6.17 0.72
CA ASN A 104 9.68 -7.45 0.08
C ASN A 104 10.86 -8.20 0.73
N LEU A 105 10.57 -9.35 1.34
CA LEU A 105 11.59 -10.19 1.99
C LEU A 105 12.09 -11.35 1.10
N VAL A 106 11.39 -11.63 -0.01
CA VAL A 106 11.70 -12.77 -0.90
C VAL A 106 12.81 -12.47 -1.92
N GLY A 107 13.35 -11.25 -1.94
CA GLY A 107 14.48 -10.85 -2.79
C GLY A 107 14.09 -10.51 -4.23
N LYS A 108 12.80 -10.41 -4.52
CA LYS A 108 12.27 -9.93 -5.81
C LYS A 108 12.41 -8.41 -5.89
N ASP A 109 12.28 -7.86 -7.09
CA ASP A 109 12.30 -6.41 -7.27
C ASP A 109 11.06 -5.81 -6.60
N VAL A 110 11.22 -4.85 -5.69
CA VAL A 110 10.07 -4.30 -4.95
C VAL A 110 9.27 -3.28 -5.80
N THR A 111 9.93 -2.64 -6.77
CA THR A 111 9.34 -1.64 -7.68
C THR A 111 9.39 -2.10 -9.13
N TYR A 112 8.46 -1.59 -9.93
CA TYR A 112 8.41 -1.74 -11.37
C TYR A 112 8.03 -0.39 -11.99
N ASP A 113 8.70 0.04 -13.06
CA ASP A 113 8.35 1.27 -13.78
C ASP A 113 7.30 0.98 -14.85
N ASP A 114 6.05 1.31 -14.55
CA ASP A 114 4.90 1.18 -15.44
C ASP A 114 4.45 2.52 -16.06
N GLY A 115 5.20 3.60 -15.80
CA GLY A 115 4.89 4.95 -16.29
C GLY A 115 3.82 5.72 -15.51
N ASN A 116 3.27 5.17 -14.42
CA ASN A 116 2.33 5.89 -13.55
C ASN A 116 3.05 6.81 -12.55
N HIS A 117 2.26 7.58 -11.79
CA HIS A 117 2.80 8.55 -10.86
C HIS A 117 3.03 7.94 -9.47
N TYR A 118 4.30 7.74 -9.14
CA TYR A 118 4.74 7.30 -7.81
C TYR A 118 5.46 8.45 -7.11
N ASP A 119 5.12 8.70 -5.85
CA ASP A 119 5.87 9.64 -5.01
C ASP A 119 5.64 9.35 -3.52
N TYR A 120 6.56 9.79 -2.66
CA TYR A 120 6.49 9.60 -1.21
C TYR A 120 6.30 8.14 -0.74
N ASN A 121 6.66 7.13 -1.54
CA ASN A 121 6.60 5.74 -1.12
C ASN A 121 7.89 5.29 -0.39
N LEU A 122 7.78 4.27 0.45
CA LEU A 122 8.89 3.62 1.13
C LEU A 122 9.04 2.18 0.64
N TRP A 123 10.18 1.91 0.03
CA TRP A 123 10.52 0.64 -0.61
C TRP A 123 11.60 -0.09 0.22
N ASP A 124 11.22 -1.14 0.95
CA ASP A 124 12.13 -2.02 1.68
C ASP A 124 12.24 -3.37 0.95
N GLY A 125 13.24 -3.51 0.10
CA GLY A 125 13.51 -4.76 -0.59
C GLY A 125 14.99 -4.96 -0.81
N ALA A 126 15.38 -6.19 -1.17
CA ALA A 126 16.75 -6.47 -1.57
C ALA A 126 17.14 -5.73 -2.86
N ARG A 127 16.16 -5.45 -3.72
CA ARG A 127 16.33 -4.74 -4.98
C ARG A 127 15.21 -3.71 -5.15
N VAL A 128 15.61 -2.47 -5.38
CA VAL A 128 14.72 -1.32 -5.65
C VAL A 128 15.18 -0.67 -6.97
N PRO A 129 14.83 -1.25 -8.14
CA PRO A 129 15.36 -0.78 -9.42
C PRO A 129 14.93 0.63 -9.80
N PHE A 130 13.77 1.07 -9.29
CA PHE A 130 13.17 2.37 -9.61
C PHE A 130 12.78 3.09 -8.33
N LYS A 131 12.96 4.41 -8.33
CA LYS A 131 12.47 5.30 -7.29
C LYS A 131 12.16 6.67 -7.90
N TRP A 132 11.16 7.32 -7.36
CA TRP A 132 10.76 8.65 -7.82
C TRP A 132 11.19 9.71 -6.81
N GLY A 133 10.76 10.97 -7.00
CA GLY A 133 11.35 12.16 -6.38
C GLY A 133 11.54 12.07 -4.87
N HIS A 134 10.46 11.83 -4.12
CA HIS A 134 10.45 11.77 -2.66
C HIS A 134 10.34 10.33 -2.13
N ASP A 135 10.55 9.34 -2.97
CA ASP A 135 10.59 7.96 -2.55
C ASP A 135 11.83 7.67 -1.70
N ILE A 136 11.67 6.74 -0.77
CA ILE A 136 12.74 6.27 0.10
C ILE A 136 12.96 4.80 -0.18
N ALA A 137 14.19 4.43 -0.55
CA ALA A 137 14.64 3.04 -0.52
C ALA A 137 15.37 2.82 0.81
N GLY A 138 14.85 1.95 1.67
CA GLY A 138 15.41 1.75 3.01
C GLY A 138 14.60 0.82 3.89
N LYS A 139 15.17 0.45 5.05
CA LYS A 139 14.50 -0.45 5.99
C LYS A 139 13.27 0.17 6.59
N ALA A 140 12.11 -0.46 6.40
CA ALA A 140 10.84 0.06 6.85
C ALA A 140 10.74 0.12 8.37
N ASN A 141 11.45 -0.75 9.08
CA ASN A 141 11.45 -0.82 10.55
C ASN A 141 10.00 -0.78 11.07
N LEU A 142 9.21 -1.79 10.71
CA LEU A 142 7.89 -2.02 11.32
C LEU A 142 8.07 -2.71 12.68
N THR A 143 7.09 -2.57 13.57
CA THR A 143 7.20 -3.00 14.97
C THR A 143 7.24 -4.51 15.12
N ASP A 144 6.21 -5.21 14.64
CA ASP A 144 6.13 -6.68 14.63
C ASP A 144 5.14 -7.15 13.55
N PRO A 145 5.50 -7.04 12.26
CA PRO A 145 4.58 -7.36 11.17
C PRO A 145 4.18 -8.85 11.14
N GLY A 146 5.06 -9.76 11.55
CA GLY A 146 4.72 -11.18 11.68
C GLY A 146 3.69 -11.47 12.80
N GLY A 147 3.67 -10.64 13.84
CA GLY A 147 2.63 -10.62 14.87
C GLY A 147 1.42 -9.74 14.54
N GLY A 148 1.34 -9.15 13.34
CA GLY A 148 0.24 -8.31 12.89
C GLY A 148 0.34 -6.82 13.26
N ASN A 149 1.47 -6.38 13.83
CA ASN A 149 1.73 -4.98 14.14
C ASN A 149 2.61 -4.32 13.07
N PHE A 150 1.94 -3.66 12.13
CA PHE A 150 2.56 -2.97 11.00
C PHE A 150 2.87 -1.50 11.27
N ALA A 151 2.76 -1.03 12.52
CA ALA A 151 3.10 0.33 12.86
C ALA A 151 4.62 0.56 12.71
N PRO A 152 5.07 1.67 12.11
CA PRO A 152 6.49 2.02 12.08
C PRO A 152 7.02 2.23 13.51
N ARG A 153 8.18 1.64 13.84
CA ARG A 153 8.84 1.86 15.14
C ARG A 153 9.84 3.01 15.07
N ALA A 154 10.36 3.42 16.22
CA ALA A 154 11.41 4.44 16.32
C ALA A 154 12.58 4.18 15.35
N GLY A 155 12.98 5.23 14.62
CA GLY A 155 14.02 5.14 13.58
C GLY A 155 13.52 4.62 12.23
N SER A 156 12.22 4.35 12.08
CA SER A 156 11.64 4.09 10.76
C SER A 156 11.68 5.34 9.88
N PRO A 157 12.10 5.23 8.60
CA PRO A 157 12.02 6.31 7.65
C PRO A 157 10.57 6.61 7.21
N ALA A 158 9.60 5.79 7.59
CA ALA A 158 8.18 6.07 7.37
C ALA A 158 7.65 7.17 8.29
N LEU A 159 8.30 7.40 9.45
CA LEU A 159 7.81 8.36 10.44
C LEU A 159 7.95 9.80 9.92
N ARG A 160 6.82 10.52 9.87
CA ARG A 160 6.71 11.95 9.56
C ARG A 160 7.47 12.36 8.30
N SER A 161 7.43 11.50 7.28
CA SER A 161 8.14 11.70 6.01
C SER A 161 7.21 11.61 4.80
N GLY A 162 5.93 11.34 5.02
CA GLY A 162 4.88 11.36 4.00
C GLY A 162 4.32 12.76 3.77
N THR A 163 3.43 12.86 2.79
CA THR A 163 2.67 14.08 2.47
C THR A 163 1.20 13.94 2.86
N ASN A 164 0.53 15.04 3.19
CA ASN A 164 -0.92 15.05 3.37
C ASN A 164 -1.70 15.07 2.04
N VAL A 165 -1.00 15.21 0.90
CA VAL A 165 -1.59 15.17 -0.43
C VAL A 165 -2.17 13.78 -0.70
N LEU A 166 -3.45 13.73 -1.06
CA LEU A 166 -4.26 12.53 -1.27
C LEU A 166 -4.48 11.60 -0.07
N ALA A 167 -3.84 11.88 1.07
CA ALA A 167 -3.94 11.05 2.26
C ALA A 167 -5.33 11.16 2.91
N PRO A 168 -6.01 10.04 3.23
CA PRO A 168 -7.23 10.07 4.03
C PRO A 168 -7.01 10.74 5.38
N ALA A 169 -8.07 11.36 5.93
CA ALA A 169 -7.98 12.09 7.20
C ALA A 169 -7.57 11.21 8.38
N ASP A 170 -8.02 9.96 8.40
CA ASP A 170 -7.69 8.99 9.43
C ASP A 170 -6.87 7.83 8.85
N ASP A 171 -6.15 7.10 9.70
CA ASP A 171 -5.36 5.93 9.37
C ASP A 171 -6.19 4.62 9.41
N PHE A 172 -5.53 3.48 9.21
CA PHE A 172 -6.17 2.16 9.27
C PHE A 172 -6.84 1.85 10.63
N LEU A 173 -6.34 2.42 11.72
CA LEU A 173 -6.85 2.23 13.08
C LEU A 173 -7.91 3.29 13.47
N GLY A 174 -8.20 4.25 12.59
CA GLY A 174 -9.11 5.37 12.86
C GLY A 174 -8.46 6.53 13.60
N ASN A 175 -7.12 6.60 13.68
CA ASN A 175 -6.41 7.73 14.24
C ASN A 175 -6.29 8.85 13.21
N SER A 176 -6.57 10.09 13.61
CA SER A 176 -6.41 11.23 12.71
C SER A 176 -4.96 11.50 12.37
N ARG A 177 -4.72 11.80 11.09
CA ARG A 177 -3.43 12.24 10.59
C ARG A 177 -3.22 13.73 10.88
N PRO A 178 -1.99 14.17 11.21
CA PRO A 178 -1.70 15.57 11.45
C PRO A 178 -1.82 16.40 10.16
N ALA A 179 -2.04 17.70 10.28
CA ALA A 179 -2.15 18.61 9.14
C ALA A 179 -0.84 18.79 8.33
N GLY A 180 0.30 18.31 8.85
CA GLY A 180 1.62 18.43 8.24
C GLY A 180 2.15 17.11 7.67
N ALA A 181 3.44 16.85 7.88
CA ALA A 181 4.05 15.59 7.49
C ALA A 181 3.42 14.43 8.26
N ILE A 182 2.95 13.42 7.53
CA ILE A 182 2.31 12.21 8.07
C ILE A 182 3.26 11.03 8.03
N ASP A 183 2.88 9.93 8.66
CA ASP A 183 3.59 8.66 8.46
C ASP A 183 3.20 8.03 7.12
N ARG A 184 4.20 7.47 6.43
CA ARG A 184 3.96 6.62 5.25
C ARG A 184 3.34 5.30 5.70
N GLY A 185 2.48 4.74 4.87
CA GLY A 185 1.79 3.48 5.10
C GLY A 185 0.47 3.65 5.84
N ALA A 186 -0.10 2.51 6.22
CA ALA A 186 -1.47 2.39 6.70
C ALA A 186 -1.69 2.90 8.13
N ILE A 187 -0.65 2.93 8.96
CA ILE A 187 -0.78 3.28 10.39
C ILE A 187 -0.02 4.58 10.67
N GLN A 188 -0.72 5.52 11.30
CA GLN A 188 -0.17 6.73 11.86
C GLN A 188 0.16 6.48 13.33
N VAL A 189 1.40 6.70 13.72
CA VAL A 189 1.82 6.59 15.13
C VAL A 189 1.63 7.95 15.79
N SER A 190 0.84 7.99 16.85
CA SER A 190 0.71 9.17 17.71
C SER A 190 2.01 9.38 18.50
N GLN A 191 2.32 10.63 18.83
CA GLN A 191 3.39 10.93 19.79
C GLN A 191 3.06 10.41 21.19
#